data_AF-A0A932S9M1-F1
#
_entry.id   AF-A0A932S9M1-F1
#
_cell.length_a   1.000
_cell.length_b   1.000
_cell.length_c   1.000
_cell.angle_alpha   90.00
_cell.angle_beta   90.00
_cell.angle_gamma   90.00
#
_symmetry.space_group_name_H-M   'P 1'
#
loop_
_entity.id
_entity.type
_entity.pdbx_description
1 polymer ?
#
loop_
_entity_poly.entity_id
_entity_poly.type
_entity_poly.pdbx_seq_one_letter_code
_entity_poly.pdbx_strand_id
1 'polypeptide(L)'
;MKKTPAHKKVKTIQLPKFDNHDKSPEILELFKNLKAKLPALEKLLERYDSHWGYEDPVYRFYHQSYKLYYLQADTAEIIKNLQELAPNRPLNEWFLRIVQDGTGKKFKQEDNKNWLPVTRPIAEAFFHARYFLEMAVKYGKKLKYPPRLMPSGWAALLYLYNLRYAGYGLPSIYITPT
;
A
#
# COMPACT_ATOMS: atom_id res chain seq x y z
N MET A 1 52.98 12.45 49.10
CA MET A 1 51.54 12.50 48.77
C MET A 1 51.39 12.79 47.29
N LYS A 2 50.91 11.83 46.48
CA LYS A 2 50.68 12.03 45.04
C LYS A 2 49.32 12.73 44.85
N LYS A 3 49.29 13.88 44.17
CA LYS A 3 48.06 14.62 43.86
C LYS A 3 47.25 13.87 42.79
N THR A 4 46.00 13.57 43.10
CA THR A 4 45.01 13.01 42.17
C THR A 4 44.71 14.02 41.05
N PRO A 5 44.70 13.65 39.76
CA PRO A 5 44.34 14.57 38.69
C PRO A 5 42.83 14.88 38.75
N ALA A 6 42.50 16.17 38.61
CA ALA A 6 41.11 16.62 38.56
C ALA A 6 40.40 16.06 37.31
N HIS A 7 39.26 15.39 37.51
CA HIS A 7 38.37 14.99 36.42
C HIS A 7 37.89 16.23 35.66
N LYS A 8 38.29 16.35 34.39
CA LYS A 8 37.73 17.34 33.46
C LYS A 8 36.21 17.13 33.37
N LYS A 9 35.43 18.16 33.68
CA LYS A 9 33.97 18.17 33.47
C LYS A 9 33.70 17.90 31.98
N VAL A 10 33.12 16.75 31.68
CA VAL A 10 32.62 16.42 30.35
C VAL A 10 31.46 17.38 30.05
N LYS A 11 31.62 18.26 29.07
CA LYS A 11 30.50 19.05 28.55
C LYS A 11 29.57 18.09 27.80
N THR A 12 28.34 17.93 28.29
CA THR A 12 27.30 17.20 27.58
C THR A 12 27.03 17.91 26.25
N ILE A 13 27.46 17.31 25.14
CA ILE A 13 27.12 17.78 23.80
C ILE A 13 25.66 17.41 23.56
N GLN A 14 24.76 18.40 23.55
CA GLN A 14 23.40 18.19 23.08
C GLN A 14 23.45 18.08 21.55
N LEU A 15 23.27 16.87 21.05
CA LEU A 15 23.10 16.65 19.61
C LEU A 15 21.79 17.31 19.15
N PRO A 16 21.76 17.95 17.96
CA PRO A 16 20.54 18.49 17.41
C PRO A 16 19.49 17.38 17.29
N LYS A 17 18.24 17.70 17.64
CA LYS A 17 17.11 16.76 17.48
C LYS A 17 17.05 16.32 16.01
N PHE A 18 17.12 15.03 15.77
CA PHE A 18 17.00 14.46 14.43
C PHE A 18 15.60 14.77 13.86
N ASP A 19 15.56 15.55 12.78
CA ASP A 19 14.33 15.85 12.03
C ASP A 19 13.99 14.66 11.12
N ASN A 20 13.03 13.85 11.55
CA ASN A 20 12.56 12.69 10.79
C ASN A 20 11.48 13.04 9.76
N HIS A 21 11.16 14.32 9.51
CA HIS A 21 10.11 14.68 8.57
C HIS A 21 10.59 14.55 7.11
N ASP A 22 9.84 13.79 6.31
CA ASP A 22 10.00 13.83 4.87
C ASP A 22 9.42 15.16 4.35
N LYS A 23 10.22 15.87 3.55
CA LYS A 23 9.88 17.20 3.03
C LYS A 23 9.64 17.18 1.51
N SER A 24 9.65 15.99 0.89
CA SER A 24 9.42 15.83 -0.54
C SER A 24 7.99 16.31 -0.87
N PRO A 25 7.83 17.29 -1.78
CA PRO A 25 6.51 17.86 -2.08
C PRO A 25 5.45 16.82 -2.45
N GLU A 26 5.84 15.79 -3.21
CA GLU A 26 4.96 14.72 -3.66
C GLU A 26 4.50 13.82 -2.51
N ILE A 27 5.38 13.54 -1.55
CA ILE A 27 5.05 12.74 -0.36
C ILE A 27 4.15 13.54 0.57
N LEU A 28 4.40 14.85 0.72
CA LEU A 28 3.56 15.75 1.50
C LEU A 28 2.15 15.85 0.91
N GLU A 29 2.02 16.01 -0.41
CA GLU A 29 0.71 16.07 -1.06
C GLU A 29 -0.04 14.74 -0.97
N LEU A 30 0.64 13.61 -1.21
CA LEU A 30 0.06 12.28 -0.99
C LEU A 30 -0.45 12.13 0.45
N PHE A 31 0.35 12.52 1.43
CA PHE A 31 -0.01 12.40 2.85
C PHE A 31 -1.21 13.30 3.21
N LYS A 32 -1.25 14.52 2.69
CA LYS A 32 -2.38 15.44 2.85
C LYS A 32 -3.67 14.85 2.26
N ASN A 33 -3.61 14.32 1.04
CA ASN A 33 -4.77 13.68 0.41
C ASN A 33 -5.22 12.42 1.17
N LEU A 34 -4.27 11.62 1.66
CA LEU A 34 -4.55 10.48 2.52
C LEU A 34 -5.30 10.90 3.79
N LYS A 35 -4.84 11.96 4.47
CA LYS A 35 -5.52 12.50 5.65
C LYS A 35 -6.93 12.98 5.33
N ALA A 36 -7.12 13.69 4.22
CA ALA A 36 -8.42 14.20 3.81
C ALA A 36 -9.42 13.06 3.49
N LYS A 37 -8.95 11.97 2.85
CA LYS A 37 -9.80 10.83 2.46
C LYS A 37 -9.91 9.74 3.51
N LEU A 38 -9.18 9.83 4.62
CA LEU A 38 -9.10 8.77 5.62
C LEU A 38 -10.49 8.25 6.09
N PRO A 39 -11.48 9.10 6.42
CA PRO A 39 -12.78 8.59 6.85
C PRO A 39 -13.52 7.77 5.78
N ALA A 40 -13.32 8.11 4.49
CA ALA A 40 -13.91 7.36 3.39
C ALA A 40 -13.18 6.02 3.17
N LEU A 41 -11.83 6.03 3.27
CA LEU A 41 -11.02 4.81 3.17
C LEU A 41 -11.28 3.83 4.32
N GLU A 42 -11.54 4.34 5.53
CA GLU A 42 -11.93 3.50 6.68
C GLU A 42 -13.24 2.76 6.40
N LYS A 43 -14.28 3.47 5.95
CA LYS A 43 -15.56 2.85 5.57
C LYS A 43 -15.42 1.85 4.42
N LEU A 44 -14.54 2.14 3.47
CA LEU A 44 -14.25 1.23 2.36
C LEU A 44 -13.58 -0.04 2.87
N LEU A 45 -12.61 0.07 3.78
CA LEU A 45 -11.94 -1.08 4.38
C LEU A 45 -12.91 -1.92 5.21
N GLU A 46 -13.76 -1.29 6.02
CA GLU A 46 -14.81 -1.98 6.80
C GLU A 46 -15.74 -2.81 5.90
N ARG A 47 -16.10 -2.29 4.72
CA ARG A 47 -16.89 -3.05 3.74
C ARG A 47 -16.16 -4.31 3.29
N TYR A 48 -14.85 -4.22 3.03
CA TYR A 48 -14.00 -5.35 2.61
C TYR A 48 -13.37 -6.14 3.74
N ASP A 49 -13.84 -5.92 4.97
CA ASP A 49 -13.65 -6.78 6.14
C ASP A 49 -14.95 -7.50 6.52
N SER A 50 -16.05 -7.26 5.80
CA SER A 50 -17.35 -7.84 6.08
C SER A 50 -17.53 -9.25 5.52
N HIS A 51 -18.56 -9.96 6.02
CA HIS A 51 -18.97 -11.25 5.49
C HIS A 51 -19.13 -11.25 3.95
N TRP A 52 -19.79 -10.24 3.40
CA TRP A 52 -20.08 -10.16 1.96
C TRP A 52 -18.90 -9.63 1.13
N GLY A 53 -18.05 -8.78 1.72
CA GLY A 53 -16.91 -8.18 1.02
C GLY A 53 -15.61 -8.99 1.12
N TYR A 54 -15.54 -9.98 2.01
CA TYR A 54 -14.33 -10.77 2.23
C TYR A 54 -14.63 -12.26 2.38
N GLU A 55 -15.39 -12.65 3.40
CA GLU A 55 -15.55 -14.06 3.78
C GLU A 55 -16.24 -14.90 2.69
N ASP A 56 -17.43 -14.49 2.24
CA ASP A 56 -18.18 -15.19 1.19
C ASP A 56 -17.35 -15.27 -0.10
N PRO A 57 -16.92 -14.16 -0.75
CA PRO A 57 -16.23 -14.27 -2.03
C PRO A 57 -14.91 -15.04 -1.96
N VAL A 58 -14.16 -14.96 -0.87
CA VAL A 58 -12.92 -15.76 -0.69
C VAL A 58 -13.24 -17.24 -0.50
N TYR A 59 -14.24 -17.59 0.30
CA TYR A 59 -14.68 -18.99 0.42
C TYR A 59 -15.18 -19.56 -0.93
N ARG A 60 -15.84 -18.74 -1.75
CA ARG A 60 -16.33 -19.13 -3.09
C ARG A 60 -15.21 -19.57 -4.04
N PHE A 61 -13.97 -19.15 -3.79
CA PHE A 61 -12.80 -19.73 -4.46
C PHE A 61 -12.69 -21.23 -4.24
N TYR A 62 -12.82 -21.70 -3.00
CA TYR A 62 -12.71 -23.13 -2.65
C TYR A 62 -13.95 -23.92 -3.06
N HIS A 63 -15.11 -23.27 -3.14
CA HIS A 63 -16.35 -23.88 -3.62
C HIS A 63 -16.46 -23.90 -5.17
N GLN A 64 -15.50 -23.32 -5.91
CA GLN A 64 -15.61 -23.16 -7.38
C GLN A 64 -16.89 -22.45 -7.83
N SER A 65 -17.26 -21.37 -7.14
CA SER A 65 -18.47 -20.63 -7.45
C SER A 65 -18.18 -19.36 -8.23
N TYR A 66 -18.98 -19.10 -9.27
CA TYR A 66 -18.90 -17.88 -10.10
C TYR A 66 -18.96 -16.58 -9.29
N LYS A 67 -19.49 -16.60 -8.06
CA LYS A 67 -19.53 -15.44 -7.16
C LYS A 67 -18.16 -14.85 -6.85
N LEU A 68 -17.09 -15.64 -6.94
CA LEU A 68 -15.72 -15.14 -6.82
C LEU A 68 -15.42 -14.00 -7.82
N TYR A 69 -16.04 -14.02 -9.01
CA TYR A 69 -15.83 -13.01 -10.04
C TYR A 69 -16.28 -11.61 -9.63
N TYR A 70 -17.09 -11.49 -8.56
CA TYR A 70 -17.50 -10.21 -8.01
C TYR A 70 -16.33 -9.42 -7.39
N LEU A 71 -15.28 -10.10 -6.93
CA LEU A 71 -14.06 -9.46 -6.42
C LEU A 71 -13.39 -8.53 -7.44
N GLN A 72 -13.66 -8.70 -8.74
CA GLN A 72 -13.14 -7.80 -9.78
C GLN A 72 -13.68 -6.37 -9.64
N ALA A 73 -14.98 -6.25 -9.31
CA ALA A 73 -15.60 -4.94 -9.08
C ALA A 73 -15.06 -4.30 -7.81
N ASP A 74 -14.89 -5.11 -6.76
CA ASP A 74 -14.32 -4.66 -5.49
C ASP A 74 -12.87 -4.18 -5.66
N THR A 75 -12.06 -4.94 -6.40
CA THR A 75 -10.70 -4.57 -6.78
C THR A 75 -10.68 -3.22 -7.51
N ALA A 76 -11.58 -3.01 -8.46
CA ALA A 76 -11.68 -1.75 -9.19
C ALA A 76 -12.08 -0.56 -8.30
N GLU A 77 -13.02 -0.75 -7.37
CA GLU A 77 -13.42 0.30 -6.42
C GLU A 77 -12.26 0.69 -5.49
N ILE A 78 -11.51 -0.28 -4.98
CA ILE A 78 -10.33 -0.03 -4.14
C ILE A 78 -9.26 0.75 -4.91
N ILE A 79 -8.94 0.30 -6.12
CA ILE A 79 -7.89 0.93 -6.95
C ILE A 79 -8.28 2.35 -7.31
N LYS A 80 -9.54 2.60 -7.65
CA LYS A 80 -10.04 3.95 -7.90
C LYS A 80 -9.77 4.86 -6.69
N ASN A 81 -10.15 4.44 -5.49
CA ASN A 81 -9.95 5.24 -4.28
C ASN A 81 -8.46 5.47 -3.96
N LEU A 82 -7.61 4.47 -4.19
CA LEU A 82 -6.15 4.61 -4.05
C LEU A 82 -5.59 5.59 -5.10
N GLN A 83 -5.94 5.43 -6.38
CA GLN A 83 -5.49 6.29 -7.46
C GLN A 83 -5.84 7.77 -7.22
N GLU A 84 -7.01 8.04 -6.65
CA GLU A 84 -7.42 9.41 -6.34
C GLU A 84 -6.63 10.08 -5.19
N LEU A 85 -5.76 9.35 -4.46
CA LEU A 85 -4.83 9.96 -3.50
C LEU A 85 -3.69 10.71 -4.19
N ALA A 86 -3.34 10.31 -5.42
CA ALA A 86 -2.35 10.97 -6.26
C ALA A 86 -2.77 10.84 -7.74
N PRO A 87 -3.81 11.57 -8.19
CA PRO A 87 -4.46 11.35 -9.49
C PRO A 87 -3.53 11.57 -10.70
N ASN A 88 -2.48 12.37 -10.54
CA ASN A 88 -1.53 12.68 -11.60
C ASN A 88 -0.34 11.71 -11.65
N ARG A 89 -0.37 10.62 -10.89
CA ARG A 89 0.72 9.64 -10.82
C ARG A 89 0.21 8.24 -11.14
N PRO A 90 0.89 7.47 -12.00
CA PRO A 90 0.55 6.07 -12.18
C PRO A 90 0.87 5.29 -10.90
N LEU A 91 0.03 4.28 -10.61
CA LEU A 91 0.38 3.27 -9.61
C LEU A 91 1.54 2.40 -10.11
N ASN A 92 2.15 1.66 -9.20
CA ASN A 92 3.26 0.76 -9.47
C ASN A 92 2.93 -0.25 -10.59
N GLU A 93 3.87 -0.44 -11.52
CA GLU A 93 3.64 -1.26 -12.72
C GLU A 93 3.37 -2.74 -12.41
N TRP A 94 4.04 -3.33 -11.43
CA TRP A 94 3.81 -4.73 -11.05
C TRP A 94 2.45 -4.90 -10.40
N PHE A 95 2.04 -3.92 -9.57
CA PHE A 95 0.69 -3.90 -9.03
C PHE A 95 -0.36 -3.79 -10.16
N LEU A 96 -0.17 -2.88 -11.11
CA LEU A 96 -1.08 -2.76 -12.26
C LEU A 96 -1.12 -4.04 -13.11
N ARG A 97 -0.01 -4.76 -13.23
CA ARG A 97 0.02 -6.06 -13.92
C ARG A 97 -0.83 -7.11 -13.21
N ILE A 98 -0.67 -7.24 -11.89
CA ILE A 98 -1.50 -8.14 -11.06
C ILE A 98 -2.99 -7.81 -11.24
N VAL A 99 -3.35 -6.52 -11.23
CA VAL A 99 -4.72 -6.06 -11.43
C VAL A 99 -5.23 -6.41 -12.83
N GLN A 100 -4.43 -6.18 -13.86
CA GLN A 100 -4.78 -6.51 -15.24
C GLN A 100 -5.05 -8.02 -15.38
N ASP A 101 -4.20 -8.86 -14.79
CA ASP A 101 -4.34 -10.31 -14.85
C ASP A 101 -5.56 -10.81 -14.07
N GLY A 102 -5.99 -10.08 -13.02
CA GLY A 102 -7.13 -10.42 -12.17
C GLY A 102 -8.48 -9.81 -12.51
N THR A 103 -8.58 -8.88 -13.47
CA THR A 103 -9.82 -8.15 -13.79
C THR A 103 -10.27 -8.31 -15.25
N GLY A 104 -11.49 -7.87 -15.57
CA GLY A 104 -12.06 -7.94 -16.93
C GLY A 104 -12.48 -9.34 -17.40
N LYS A 105 -12.42 -10.35 -16.53
CA LYS A 105 -12.82 -11.73 -16.83
C LYS A 105 -14.34 -11.89 -16.75
N LYS A 106 -14.89 -12.62 -17.72
CA LYS A 106 -16.29 -13.06 -17.74
C LYS A 106 -16.33 -14.54 -17.43
N PHE A 107 -17.15 -14.92 -16.45
CA PHE A 107 -17.32 -16.32 -16.07
C PHE A 107 -17.84 -17.16 -17.23
N LYS A 108 -17.24 -18.33 -17.42
CA LYS A 108 -17.68 -19.40 -18.31
C LYS A 108 -17.73 -20.71 -17.52
N GLN A 109 -18.66 -21.59 -17.85
CA GLN A 109 -18.77 -22.88 -17.14
C GLN A 109 -17.49 -23.73 -17.31
N GLU A 110 -16.80 -23.57 -18.44
CA GLU A 110 -15.53 -24.23 -18.74
C GLU A 110 -14.41 -23.81 -17.79
N ASP A 111 -14.51 -22.63 -17.17
CA ASP A 111 -13.53 -22.15 -16.20
C ASP A 111 -13.44 -23.09 -15.00
N ASN A 112 -14.52 -23.80 -14.66
CA ASN A 112 -14.51 -24.79 -13.57
C ASN A 112 -13.52 -25.93 -13.83
N LYS A 113 -13.30 -26.31 -15.10
CA LYS A 113 -12.29 -27.33 -15.47
C LYS A 113 -10.86 -26.83 -15.31
N ASN A 114 -10.66 -25.52 -15.42
CA ASN A 114 -9.36 -24.84 -15.32
C ASN A 114 -9.38 -23.80 -14.20
N TRP A 115 -9.98 -24.15 -13.05
CA TRP A 115 -10.36 -23.17 -12.03
C TRP A 115 -9.18 -22.35 -11.52
N LEU A 116 -8.09 -23.01 -11.12
CA LEU A 116 -6.94 -22.35 -10.49
C LEU A 116 -6.25 -21.34 -11.43
N PRO A 117 -5.87 -21.69 -12.68
CA PRO A 117 -5.30 -20.71 -13.60
C PRO A 117 -6.19 -19.50 -13.87
N VAL A 118 -7.51 -19.69 -13.92
CA VAL A 118 -8.45 -18.60 -14.25
C VAL A 118 -8.70 -17.69 -13.05
N THR A 119 -8.83 -18.26 -11.86
CA THR A 119 -9.40 -17.55 -10.72
C THR A 119 -8.41 -17.12 -9.65
N ARG A 120 -7.21 -17.75 -9.59
CA ARG A 120 -6.13 -17.28 -8.71
C ARG A 120 -5.78 -15.80 -8.97
N PRO A 121 -5.66 -15.32 -10.22
CA PRO A 121 -5.39 -13.91 -10.48
C PRO A 121 -6.47 -12.96 -9.95
N ILE A 122 -7.74 -13.38 -9.95
CA ILE A 122 -8.86 -12.57 -9.42
C ILE A 122 -8.68 -12.35 -7.92
N ALA A 123 -8.43 -13.43 -7.17
CA ALA A 123 -8.22 -13.35 -5.74
C ALA A 123 -6.92 -12.60 -5.39
N GLU A 124 -5.85 -12.83 -6.14
CA GLU A 124 -4.57 -12.16 -5.96
C GLU A 124 -4.69 -10.64 -6.14
N ALA A 125 -5.36 -10.18 -7.20
CA ALA A 125 -5.60 -8.76 -7.43
C ALA A 125 -6.39 -8.11 -6.28
N PHE A 126 -7.43 -8.78 -5.79
CA PHE A 126 -8.19 -8.32 -4.64
C PHE A 126 -7.35 -8.22 -3.37
N PHE A 127 -6.56 -9.25 -3.05
CA PHE A 127 -5.72 -9.24 -1.84
C PHE A 127 -4.65 -8.16 -1.89
N HIS A 128 -4.01 -7.94 -3.04
CA HIS A 128 -3.04 -6.85 -3.19
C HIS A 128 -3.71 -5.47 -3.10
N ALA A 129 -4.88 -5.28 -3.72
CA ALA A 129 -5.62 -4.02 -3.62
C ALA A 129 -6.03 -3.74 -2.17
N ARG A 130 -6.63 -4.73 -1.49
CA ARG A 130 -7.03 -4.64 -0.08
C ARG A 130 -5.84 -4.40 0.84
N TYR A 131 -4.69 -5.05 0.61
CA TYR A 131 -3.46 -4.79 1.37
C TYR A 131 -3.05 -3.31 1.30
N PHE A 132 -3.05 -2.70 0.12
CA PHE A 132 -2.70 -1.29 -0.02
C PHE A 132 -3.73 -0.36 0.62
N LEU A 133 -5.03 -0.69 0.54
CA LEU A 133 -6.07 0.02 1.28
C LEU A 133 -5.84 -0.06 2.80
N GLU A 134 -5.54 -1.26 3.32
CA GLU A 134 -5.21 -1.47 4.72
C GLU A 134 -4.00 -0.63 5.15
N MET A 135 -2.93 -0.61 4.34
CA MET A 135 -1.74 0.20 4.64
C MET A 135 -2.06 1.70 4.61
N ALA A 136 -2.87 2.16 3.64
CA ALA A 136 -3.34 3.55 3.57
C ALA A 136 -4.10 3.94 4.85
N VAL A 137 -5.11 3.16 5.25
CA VAL A 137 -5.90 3.41 6.47
C VAL A 137 -5.02 3.36 7.72
N LYS A 138 -4.23 2.29 7.88
CA LYS A 138 -3.38 2.07 9.06
C LYS A 138 -2.40 3.21 9.28
N TYR A 139 -1.71 3.67 8.24
CA TYR A 139 -0.72 4.74 8.37
C TYR A 139 -1.35 6.14 8.31
N GLY A 140 -2.49 6.30 7.64
CA GLY A 140 -3.30 7.50 7.73
C GLY A 140 -3.76 7.78 9.17
N LYS A 141 -4.10 6.75 9.94
CA LYS A 141 -4.44 6.87 11.37
C LYS A 141 -3.21 7.12 12.24
N LYS A 142 -2.15 6.32 12.06
CA LYS A 142 -1.00 6.29 12.98
C LYS A 142 -0.03 7.46 12.82
N LEU A 143 0.21 7.92 11.60
CA LEU A 143 1.22 8.94 11.34
C LEU A 143 0.67 10.35 11.55
N LYS A 144 1.46 11.21 12.19
CA LYS A 144 1.18 12.65 12.30
C LYS A 144 1.80 13.44 11.14
N TYR A 145 2.87 12.90 10.57
CA TYR A 145 3.65 13.45 9.45
C TYR A 145 4.28 12.27 8.68
N PRO A 146 4.70 12.43 7.42
CA PRO A 146 5.43 11.41 6.69
C PRO A 146 6.87 11.30 7.23
N PRO A 147 7.30 10.13 7.76
CA PRO A 147 8.63 9.97 8.32
C PRO A 147 9.67 9.55 7.25
N ARG A 148 10.93 9.97 7.39
CA ARG A 148 12.07 9.49 6.58
C ARG A 148 12.48 8.07 6.97
N LEU A 149 12.66 7.84 8.26
CA LEU A 149 12.80 6.52 8.87
C LEU A 149 11.40 5.95 9.04
N MET A 150 11.04 5.11 8.09
CA MET A 150 9.66 4.68 7.90
C MET A 150 9.43 3.22 8.25
N PRO A 151 8.28 2.89 8.83
CA PRO A 151 7.83 1.52 8.97
C PRO A 151 7.45 0.93 7.60
N SER A 152 7.61 -0.39 7.43
CA SER A 152 7.49 -1.04 6.12
C SER A 152 6.16 -0.84 5.40
N GLY A 153 5.04 -0.70 6.10
CA GLY A 153 3.77 -0.47 5.42
C GLY A 153 3.57 0.97 4.92
N TRP A 154 4.22 1.97 5.53
CA TRP A 154 4.30 3.30 4.92
C TRP A 154 5.21 3.25 3.68
N ALA A 155 6.33 2.54 3.77
CA ALA A 155 7.19 2.31 2.61
C ALA A 155 6.44 1.61 1.47
N ALA A 156 5.64 0.59 1.75
CA ALA A 156 4.82 -0.11 0.77
C ALA A 156 3.85 0.86 0.06
N LEU A 157 3.18 1.74 0.81
CA LEU A 157 2.31 2.75 0.22
C LEU A 157 3.11 3.71 -0.68
N LEU A 158 4.32 4.11 -0.29
CA LEU A 158 5.17 4.93 -1.17
C LEU A 158 5.61 4.18 -2.43
N TYR A 159 5.86 2.87 -2.37
CA TYR A 159 6.13 2.06 -3.57
C TYR A 159 4.95 2.02 -4.51
N LEU A 160 3.72 1.94 -3.99
CA LEU A 160 2.52 1.97 -4.82
C LEU A 160 2.47 3.22 -5.71
N TYR A 161 2.97 4.37 -5.25
CA TYR A 161 3.02 5.62 -6.04
C TYR A 161 4.40 5.91 -6.66
N ASN A 162 5.32 4.95 -6.63
CA ASN A 162 6.70 5.07 -7.09
C ASN A 162 7.46 6.25 -6.44
N LEU A 163 7.20 6.51 -5.15
CA LEU A 163 7.76 7.63 -4.38
C LEU A 163 8.89 7.22 -3.43
N ARG A 164 9.13 5.91 -3.21
CA ARG A 164 10.16 5.47 -2.25
C ARG A 164 11.57 5.92 -2.64
N TYR A 165 11.87 5.97 -3.94
CA TYR A 165 13.20 6.27 -4.48
C TYR A 165 13.31 7.56 -5.29
N ALA A 166 12.20 8.27 -5.51
CA ALA A 166 12.18 9.47 -6.35
C ALA A 166 13.17 10.56 -5.88
N GLY A 167 13.47 10.62 -4.57
CA GLY A 167 14.46 11.54 -3.99
C GLY A 167 15.94 11.17 -4.17
N TYR A 168 16.28 10.03 -4.77
CA TYR A 168 17.67 9.58 -4.95
C TYR A 168 18.22 9.76 -6.36
N GLY A 169 17.42 10.29 -7.31
CA GLY A 169 17.85 10.47 -8.70
C GLY A 169 18.24 9.16 -9.40
N LEU A 170 17.88 8.00 -8.83
CA LEU A 170 18.15 6.70 -9.44
C LEU A 170 17.11 6.46 -10.54
N PRO A 171 17.53 6.25 -11.78
CA PRO A 171 16.62 5.99 -12.88
C PRO A 171 15.80 4.73 -12.60
N SER A 172 14.56 4.73 -13.11
CA SER A 172 13.58 3.63 -13.04
C SER A 172 14.05 2.30 -13.70
N ILE A 173 15.32 2.20 -14.07
CA ILE A 173 15.93 1.11 -14.85
C ILE A 173 16.16 -0.19 -14.05
N TYR A 174 15.91 -0.20 -12.74
CA TYR A 174 15.92 -1.45 -11.96
C TYR A 174 14.59 -2.20 -12.02
N ILE A 175 13.61 -1.69 -12.77
CA ILE A 175 12.32 -2.32 -12.98
C ILE A 175 12.13 -2.49 -14.50
N THR A 176 12.95 -3.35 -15.11
CA THR A 176 12.62 -3.92 -16.41
C THR A 176 12.26 -5.38 -16.18
N PRO A 177 11.00 -5.79 -16.38
CA PRO A 177 10.67 -7.21 -16.37
C PRO A 177 11.30 -7.87 -17.60
N THR A 178 12.20 -8.82 -17.38
CA THR A 178 12.53 -9.86 -18.35
C THR A 178 11.34 -10.79 -18.56
#